data_AF-A0A7C3I4F7-F1
#
_entry.id   AF-A0A7C3I4F7-F1
#
_cell.length_a   1.000
_cell.length_b   1.000
_cell.length_c   1.000
_cell.angle_alpha   90.00
_cell.angle_beta   90.00
_cell.angle_gamma   90.00
#
_symmetry.space_group_name_H-M   'P 1'
#
loop_
_entity.id
_entity.type
_entity.pdbx_description
1 polymer ?
#
loop_
_entity_poly.entity_id
_entity_poly.type
_entity_poly.pdbx_seq_one_letter_code
_entity_poly.pdbx_strand_id
1 'polypeptide(L)'
;MSDDTILCHQCGKDLVMKFIELKDLVFCSTPCFETFRNSMSRKEFFKKYGDAFKPDEQKWVPKYANDYIKMCGYCPPLLSEVCRAELEISGVYHDDVIESETMHWCCHARFILSSSMSDGTVSFEVGRKVQQRAEEITRMQGIKGVTTINTTNAFADLANNFSYRPLHENPPQPKELAMSHAAACLLCNPDFAKQCEVQVIKEFALADTVKKHLKGRVLWCAHTIQALADVLIDRENGEELIDKIIPLAEQIAKEKGHPGVITRDLFIALGRSIN
;
A
#
# COMPACT_ATOMS: atom_id res chain seq x y z
N MET A 1 18.39 13.76 -37.78
CA MET A 1 17.56 12.77 -37.06
C MET A 1 16.40 13.56 -36.52
N SER A 2 15.16 13.27 -36.91
CA SER A 2 14.01 13.88 -36.24
C SER A 2 14.09 13.46 -34.77
N ASP A 3 14.11 14.43 -33.86
CA ASP A 3 13.80 14.14 -32.46
C ASP A 3 12.36 13.66 -32.46
N ASP A 4 12.16 12.34 -32.49
CA ASP A 4 10.84 11.75 -32.42
C ASP A 4 10.28 12.10 -31.03
N THR A 5 9.50 13.17 -30.98
CA THR A 5 8.87 13.65 -29.76
C THR A 5 7.94 12.58 -29.24
N ILE A 6 8.28 12.00 -28.09
CA ILE A 6 7.41 11.04 -27.41
C ILE A 6 6.31 11.84 -26.70
N LEU A 7 5.04 11.58 -27.03
CA LEU A 7 3.89 12.28 -26.45
C LEU A 7 3.18 11.44 -25.39
N CYS A 8 2.76 12.08 -24.30
CA CYS A 8 1.89 11.45 -23.30
C CYS A 8 0.57 10.99 -23.94
N HIS A 9 0.23 9.71 -23.78
CA HIS A 9 -1.00 9.12 -24.33
C HIS A 9 -2.27 9.82 -23.84
N GLN A 10 -2.29 10.29 -22.60
CA GLN A 10 -3.49 10.88 -21.99
C GLN A 10 -3.68 12.38 -22.31
N CYS A 11 -2.59 13.16 -22.37
CA CYS A 11 -2.69 14.62 -22.44
C CYS A 11 -1.92 15.25 -23.61
N GLY A 12 -1.23 14.46 -24.43
CA GLY A 12 -0.53 14.92 -25.62
C GLY A 12 0.71 15.79 -25.35
N LYS A 13 1.16 15.91 -24.10
CA LYS A 13 2.38 16.67 -23.74
C LYS A 13 3.65 15.92 -24.11
N ASP A 14 4.66 16.65 -24.57
CA ASP A 14 6.01 16.16 -24.85
C ASP A 14 6.66 15.57 -23.59
N LEU A 15 7.28 14.40 -23.74
CA LEU A 15 7.95 13.66 -22.67
C LEU A 15 9.45 13.82 -22.77
N VAL A 16 10.05 14.39 -21.72
CA VAL A 16 11.45 14.82 -21.78
C VAL A 16 12.46 13.85 -21.20
N MET A 17 12.09 12.85 -20.35
CA MET A 17 12.97 11.71 -19.98
C MET A 17 12.38 10.73 -18.93
N LYS A 18 11.37 11.10 -18.13
CA LYS A 18 10.71 10.20 -17.16
C LYS A 18 9.23 10.09 -17.46
N PHE A 19 8.77 8.88 -17.77
CA PHE A 19 7.37 8.58 -18.06
C PHE A 19 7.01 7.18 -17.54
N ILE A 20 5.72 6.98 -17.31
CA ILE A 20 5.17 5.67 -16.93
C ILE A 20 4.93 4.91 -18.23
N GLU A 21 5.57 3.76 -18.39
CA GLU A 21 5.38 2.90 -19.57
C GLU A 21 4.38 1.78 -19.29
N LEU A 22 3.39 1.64 -20.17
CA LEU A 22 2.44 0.54 -20.20
C LEU A 22 2.34 0.01 -21.63
N LYS A 23 3.08 -1.05 -21.94
CA LYS A 23 3.28 -1.53 -23.32
C LYS A 23 3.80 -0.42 -24.24
N ASP A 24 3.07 -0.11 -25.30
CA ASP A 24 3.30 0.93 -26.29
C ASP A 24 2.81 2.32 -25.82
N LEU A 25 2.22 2.41 -24.64
CA LEU A 25 1.72 3.66 -24.07
C LEU A 25 2.70 4.25 -23.07
N VAL A 26 2.77 5.58 -23.06
CA VAL A 26 3.60 6.37 -22.16
C VAL A 26 2.79 7.49 -21.52
N PHE A 27 3.00 7.73 -20.22
CA PHE A 27 2.26 8.76 -19.47
C PHE A 27 3.22 9.72 -18.76
N CYS A 28 2.94 11.03 -18.86
CA CYS A 28 3.79 12.07 -18.25
C CYS A 28 3.71 12.13 -16.73
N SER A 29 2.66 11.55 -16.15
CA SER A 29 2.40 11.65 -14.72
C SER A 29 1.45 10.56 -14.25
N THR A 30 1.48 10.32 -12.94
CA THR A 30 0.51 9.49 -12.24
C THR A 30 -0.95 9.86 -12.54
N PRO A 31 -1.36 11.15 -12.47
CA PRO A 31 -2.74 11.53 -12.76
C PRO A 31 -3.18 11.17 -14.19
N CYS A 32 -2.26 11.30 -15.16
CA CYS A 32 -2.51 10.91 -16.54
C CYS A 32 -2.73 9.39 -16.67
N PHE A 33 -1.90 8.59 -16.01
CA PHE A 33 -2.08 7.14 -15.98
C PHE A 33 -3.39 6.73 -15.30
N GLU A 34 -3.72 7.33 -14.15
CA GLU A 34 -4.95 7.01 -13.41
C GLU A 34 -6.20 7.40 -14.19
N THR A 35 -6.20 8.56 -14.85
CA THR A 35 -7.32 9.00 -15.70
C THR A 35 -7.53 8.02 -16.87
N PHE A 36 -6.45 7.62 -17.54
CA PHE A 36 -6.52 6.60 -18.58
C PHE A 36 -7.05 5.28 -18.04
N ARG A 37 -6.53 4.78 -16.91
CA ARG A 37 -6.96 3.53 -16.29
C ARG A 37 -8.45 3.58 -15.92
N ASN A 38 -8.91 4.72 -15.40
CA ASN A 38 -10.29 4.94 -14.98
C ASN A 38 -11.25 5.17 -16.17
N SER A 39 -10.74 5.47 -17.37
CA SER A 39 -11.55 5.59 -18.59
C SER A 39 -12.16 4.27 -19.06
N MET A 40 -11.73 3.14 -18.50
CA MET A 40 -12.20 1.81 -18.87
C MET A 40 -12.53 0.96 -17.64
N SER A 41 -13.34 -0.10 -17.87
CA SER A 41 -13.59 -1.06 -16.79
C SER A 41 -12.31 -1.79 -16.41
N ARG A 42 -12.19 -2.18 -15.15
CA ARG A 42 -11.04 -2.99 -14.69
C ARG A 42 -10.84 -4.25 -15.52
N LYS A 43 -11.92 -4.98 -15.81
CA LYS A 43 -11.87 -6.22 -16.60
C LYS A 43 -11.25 -5.96 -17.97
N GLU A 44 -11.60 -4.83 -18.58
CA GLU A 44 -11.03 -4.39 -19.85
C GLU A 44 -9.56 -4.00 -19.72
N PHE A 45 -9.20 -3.22 -18.69
CA PHE A 45 -7.82 -2.83 -18.42
C PHE A 45 -6.89 -4.05 -18.31
N PHE A 46 -7.25 -5.03 -17.47
CA PHE A 46 -6.42 -6.24 -17.31
C PHE A 46 -6.43 -7.14 -18.54
N LYS A 47 -7.51 -7.16 -19.32
CA LYS A 47 -7.56 -7.89 -20.59
C LYS A 47 -6.56 -7.29 -21.60
N LYS A 48 -6.44 -5.96 -21.63
CA LYS A 48 -5.59 -5.24 -22.59
C LYS A 48 -4.14 -5.10 -22.14
N TYR A 49 -3.90 -4.88 -20.85
CA TYR A 49 -2.60 -4.46 -20.32
C TYR A 49 -2.08 -5.31 -19.14
N GLY A 50 -2.82 -6.33 -18.69
CA GLY A 50 -2.47 -7.12 -17.50
C GLY A 50 -1.20 -7.98 -17.63
N ASP A 51 -0.72 -8.18 -18.84
CA ASP A 51 0.56 -8.79 -19.21
C ASP A 51 1.75 -7.85 -19.01
N ALA A 52 1.58 -6.52 -19.10
CA ALA A 52 2.63 -5.55 -18.79
C ALA A 52 3.08 -5.58 -17.32
N PHE A 53 2.33 -6.28 -16.47
CA PHE A 53 2.63 -6.51 -15.05
C PHE A 53 3.18 -7.91 -14.77
N LYS A 54 3.58 -8.66 -15.80
CA LYS A 54 4.23 -9.96 -15.67
C LYS A 54 5.72 -9.81 -16.04
N PRO A 55 6.62 -10.55 -15.38
CA PRO A 55 8.01 -10.60 -15.82
C PRO A 55 8.11 -11.13 -17.25
N ASP A 56 8.94 -10.50 -18.08
CA ASP A 56 9.36 -11.03 -19.39
C ASP A 56 10.87 -10.82 -19.61
N GLU A 57 11.40 -11.28 -20.76
CA GLU A 57 12.82 -11.20 -21.09
C GLU A 57 13.31 -9.76 -21.36
N GLN A 58 12.41 -8.81 -21.64
CA GLN A 58 12.71 -7.45 -22.10
C GLN A 58 12.50 -6.40 -21.00
N LYS A 59 11.59 -6.66 -20.05
CA LYS A 59 11.21 -5.76 -18.97
C LYS A 59 11.08 -6.52 -17.66
N TRP A 60 11.93 -6.14 -16.70
CA TRP A 60 11.86 -6.68 -15.36
C TRP A 60 10.69 -6.05 -14.59
N VAL A 61 9.76 -6.88 -14.14
CA VAL A 61 8.63 -6.53 -13.26
C VAL A 61 8.62 -7.54 -12.11
N PRO A 62 8.28 -7.15 -10.86
CA PRO A 62 8.19 -8.10 -9.76
C PRO A 62 7.21 -9.24 -10.06
N LYS A 63 7.56 -10.48 -9.68
CA LYS A 63 6.76 -11.69 -9.91
C LYS A 63 5.30 -11.55 -9.48
N TYR A 64 5.08 -10.92 -8.32
CA TYR A 64 3.75 -10.76 -7.71
C TYR A 64 3.08 -9.40 -8.03
N ALA A 65 3.67 -8.57 -8.90
CA ALA A 65 3.09 -7.26 -9.23
C ALA A 65 1.66 -7.39 -9.77
N ASN A 66 1.42 -8.36 -10.65
CA ASN A 66 0.09 -8.62 -11.18
C ASN A 66 -0.89 -9.09 -10.10
N ASP A 67 -0.44 -9.90 -9.14
CA ASP A 67 -1.27 -10.39 -8.04
C ASP A 67 -1.77 -9.22 -7.19
N TYR A 68 -0.88 -8.32 -6.74
CA TYR A 68 -1.28 -7.12 -6.00
C TYR A 68 -2.26 -6.24 -6.77
N ILE A 69 -1.97 -5.94 -8.04
CA ILE A 69 -2.86 -5.06 -8.81
C ILE A 69 -4.21 -5.75 -9.03
N LYS A 70 -4.27 -7.08 -9.09
CA LYS A 70 -5.52 -7.85 -9.15
C LYS A 70 -6.24 -7.99 -7.81
N MET A 71 -5.58 -7.79 -6.66
CA MET A 71 -6.18 -7.95 -5.33
C MET A 71 -7.47 -7.14 -5.15
N CYS A 72 -7.49 -5.87 -5.58
CA CYS A 72 -8.72 -5.07 -5.49
C CYS A 72 -9.92 -5.71 -6.24
N GLY A 73 -9.69 -6.69 -7.12
CA GLY A 73 -10.67 -7.28 -8.04
C GLY A 73 -11.21 -8.59 -7.51
N TYR A 74 -10.50 -9.15 -6.54
CA TYR A 74 -10.96 -10.23 -5.68
C TYR A 74 -11.68 -9.69 -4.43
N CYS A 75 -11.46 -8.42 -4.07
CA CYS A 75 -12.20 -7.78 -2.98
C CYS A 75 -13.72 -7.73 -3.27
N PRO A 76 -14.57 -7.93 -2.25
CA PRO A 76 -15.99 -7.62 -2.35
C PRO A 76 -16.22 -6.22 -2.93
N PRO A 77 -17.17 -6.03 -3.88
CA PRO A 77 -17.38 -4.74 -4.54
C PRO A 77 -17.56 -3.57 -3.58
N LEU A 78 -18.35 -3.76 -2.51
CA LEU A 78 -18.59 -2.75 -1.47
C LEU A 78 -17.30 -2.30 -0.77
N LEU A 79 -16.37 -3.22 -0.49
CA LEU A 79 -15.07 -2.87 0.07
C LEU A 79 -14.18 -2.15 -0.94
N SER A 80 -14.18 -2.60 -2.20
CA SER A 80 -13.35 -1.96 -3.22
C SER A 80 -13.85 -0.53 -3.53
N GLU A 81 -15.14 -0.26 -3.40
CA GLU A 81 -15.70 1.07 -3.62
C GLU A 81 -15.29 2.03 -2.51
N VAL A 82 -15.52 1.66 -1.25
CA VAL A 82 -15.10 2.45 -0.08
C VAL A 82 -13.59 2.66 -0.08
N CYS A 83 -12.79 1.61 -0.29
CA CYS A 83 -11.34 1.75 -0.35
C CYS A 83 -10.86 2.75 -1.42
N ARG A 84 -11.57 2.88 -2.56
CA ARG A 84 -11.23 3.86 -3.60
C ARG A 84 -11.62 5.28 -3.22
N ALA A 85 -12.81 5.45 -2.64
CA ALA A 85 -13.26 6.74 -2.14
C ALA A 85 -12.30 7.31 -1.08
N GLU A 86 -11.62 6.44 -0.35
CA GLU A 86 -10.70 6.79 0.73
C GLU A 86 -9.23 6.98 0.29
N LEU A 87 -8.88 6.80 -1.00
CA LEU A 87 -7.47 6.84 -1.44
C LEU A 87 -6.81 8.20 -1.22
N GLU A 88 -7.49 9.29 -1.59
CA GLU A 88 -6.95 10.65 -1.47
C GLU A 88 -6.66 11.02 -0.03
N ILE A 89 -7.60 10.76 0.88
CA ILE A 89 -7.40 11.03 2.31
C ILE A 89 -6.35 10.09 2.91
N SER A 90 -6.30 8.83 2.49
CA SER A 90 -5.32 7.86 2.99
C SER A 90 -3.87 8.27 2.67
N GLY A 91 -3.63 8.85 1.50
CA GLY A 91 -2.30 9.32 1.08
C GLY A 91 -2.01 10.80 1.34
N VAL A 92 -2.84 11.49 2.12
CA VAL A 92 -2.75 12.95 2.35
C VAL A 92 -1.40 13.45 2.89
N TYR A 93 -0.69 12.59 3.64
CA TYR A 93 0.62 12.86 4.23
C TYR A 93 1.78 12.18 3.47
N HIS A 94 1.52 11.58 2.31
CA HIS A 94 2.51 10.80 1.56
C HIS A 94 3.79 11.61 1.26
N ASP A 95 3.65 12.89 0.92
CA ASP A 95 4.79 13.76 0.61
C ASP A 95 5.37 14.42 1.88
N ASP A 96 4.54 14.62 2.90
CA ASP A 96 4.93 15.24 4.17
C ASP A 96 5.88 14.33 4.97
N VAL A 97 5.74 13.01 4.88
CA VAL A 97 6.60 12.04 5.60
C VAL A 97 8.02 11.92 5.02
N ILE A 98 8.25 12.47 3.82
CA ILE A 98 9.55 12.37 3.13
C ILE A 98 10.63 13.17 3.88
N GLU A 99 10.26 14.28 4.51
CA GLU A 99 11.20 15.21 5.13
C GLU A 99 12.05 14.57 6.25
N SER A 100 11.54 13.51 6.88
CA SER A 100 12.22 12.80 7.97
C SER A 100 12.86 11.46 7.57
N GLU A 101 12.81 11.09 6.29
CA GLU A 101 13.44 9.86 5.81
C GLU A 101 14.97 9.96 5.82
N THR A 102 15.65 8.93 6.29
CA THR A 102 17.13 8.86 6.25
C THR A 102 17.67 7.79 5.30
N MET A 103 16.75 7.06 4.63
CA MET A 103 17.07 6.12 3.57
C MET A 103 15.96 6.09 2.51
N HIS A 104 16.10 5.28 1.47
CA HIS A 104 15.05 5.17 0.45
C HIS A 104 13.78 4.51 1.01
N TRP A 105 12.61 5.05 0.68
CA TRP A 105 11.30 4.48 1.01
C TRP A 105 10.51 4.13 -0.24
N CYS A 106 9.86 2.96 -0.24
CA CYS A 106 8.91 2.63 -1.29
C CYS A 106 7.64 3.49 -1.14
N CYS A 107 7.03 3.88 -2.25
CA CYS A 107 5.82 4.71 -2.23
C CYS A 107 4.63 4.03 -1.51
N HIS A 108 4.52 2.70 -1.55
CA HIS A 108 3.51 1.98 -0.77
C HIS A 108 3.78 2.01 0.74
N ALA A 109 5.05 1.99 1.16
CA ALA A 109 5.43 2.14 2.57
C ALA A 109 5.06 3.53 3.10
N ARG A 110 5.30 4.58 2.30
CA ARG A 110 4.83 5.94 2.59
C ARG A 110 3.31 6.03 2.65
N PHE A 111 2.60 5.40 1.71
CA PHE A 111 1.15 5.39 1.69
C PHE A 111 0.58 4.70 2.94
N ILE A 112 1.17 3.59 3.38
CA ILE A 112 0.79 2.91 4.63
C ILE A 112 0.97 3.83 5.83
N LEU A 113 2.13 4.49 5.94
CA LEU A 113 2.42 5.41 7.03
C LEU A 113 1.48 6.63 7.02
N SER A 114 1.20 7.18 5.84
CA SER A 114 0.20 8.25 5.68
C SER A 114 -1.19 7.77 6.10
N SER A 115 -1.58 6.56 5.68
CA SER A 115 -2.91 5.99 5.96
C SER A 115 -3.16 5.88 7.46
N SER A 116 -2.17 5.50 8.26
CA SER A 116 -2.33 5.39 9.71
C SER A 116 -2.66 6.71 10.39
N MET A 117 -2.21 7.85 9.82
CA MET A 117 -2.40 9.19 10.38
C MET A 117 -3.61 9.92 9.79
N SER A 118 -4.21 9.37 8.73
CA SER A 118 -5.16 10.06 7.84
C SER A 118 -6.50 10.45 8.45
N ASP A 119 -6.86 10.00 9.65
CA ASP A 119 -8.07 10.43 10.36
C ASP A 119 -7.79 11.40 11.52
N GLY A 120 -6.52 11.78 11.71
CA GLY A 120 -6.07 12.69 12.76
C GLY A 120 -5.99 12.08 14.16
N THR A 121 -6.30 10.79 14.32
CA THR A 121 -6.26 10.12 15.64
C THR A 121 -4.90 9.53 15.99
N VAL A 122 -4.01 9.41 15.00
CA VAL A 122 -2.61 9.00 15.16
C VAL A 122 -1.73 10.20 14.83
N SER A 123 -0.86 10.58 15.77
CA SER A 123 -0.04 11.78 15.63
C SER A 123 1.16 11.56 14.71
N PHE A 124 1.69 12.65 14.15
CA PHE A 124 2.97 12.63 13.44
C PHE A 124 4.14 12.14 14.30
N GLU A 125 4.08 12.30 15.63
CA GLU A 125 5.09 11.73 16.52
C GLU A 125 5.08 10.20 16.48
N VAL A 126 3.90 9.59 16.54
CA VAL A 126 3.74 8.14 16.36
C VAL A 126 4.20 7.72 14.98
N GLY A 127 3.82 8.46 13.93
CA GLY A 127 4.29 8.22 12.57
C GLY A 127 5.83 8.21 12.46
N ARG A 128 6.51 9.18 13.08
CA ARG A 128 7.99 9.24 13.11
C ARG A 128 8.61 8.07 13.87
N LYS A 129 7.99 7.59 14.96
CA LYS A 129 8.47 6.38 15.68
C LYS A 129 8.41 5.14 14.78
N VAL A 130 7.29 4.96 14.06
CA VAL A 130 7.13 3.88 13.08
C VAL A 130 8.15 4.01 11.96
N GLN A 131 8.36 5.23 11.46
CA GLN A 131 9.35 5.51 10.42
C GLN A 131 10.76 5.09 10.85
N GLN A 132 11.21 5.56 12.02
CA GLN A 132 12.52 5.20 12.58
C GLN A 132 12.66 3.70 12.76
N ARG A 133 11.63 3.04 13.32
CA ARG A 133 11.65 1.60 13.53
C ARG A 133 11.69 0.81 12.22
N ALA A 134 10.97 1.25 11.19
CA ALA A 134 11.00 0.61 9.88
C ALA A 134 12.40 0.68 9.26
N GLU A 135 13.07 1.84 9.34
CA GLU A 135 14.44 1.98 8.86
C GLU A 135 15.44 1.13 9.65
N GLU A 136 15.27 0.99 10.97
CA GLU A 136 16.06 0.05 11.78
C GLU A 136 15.89 -1.40 11.29
N ILE A 137 14.65 -1.86 11.10
CA ILE A 137 14.36 -3.20 10.58
C ILE A 137 15.02 -3.39 9.21
N THR A 138 14.87 -2.42 8.32
CA THR A 138 15.46 -2.47 6.97
C THR A 138 16.99 -2.58 7.03
N ARG A 139 17.66 -1.81 7.91
CA ARG A 139 19.12 -1.89 8.11
C ARG A 139 19.54 -3.25 8.67
N MET A 140 18.83 -3.78 9.66
CA MET A 140 19.11 -5.10 10.24
C MET A 140 19.02 -6.22 9.20
N GLN A 141 18.11 -6.07 8.22
CA GLN A 141 17.92 -7.04 7.14
C GLN A 141 18.88 -6.84 5.95
N GLY A 142 19.68 -5.77 5.93
CA GLY A 142 20.58 -5.46 4.82
C GLY A 142 19.85 -5.05 3.52
N ILE A 143 18.63 -4.55 3.63
CA ILE A 143 17.81 -4.10 2.48
C ILE A 143 18.12 -2.62 2.19
N LYS A 144 18.07 -2.22 0.91
CA LYS A 144 18.45 -0.86 0.47
C LYS A 144 17.39 0.22 0.70
N GLY A 145 16.16 -0.17 1.04
CA GLY A 145 15.05 0.76 1.25
C GLY A 145 13.90 0.13 2.03
N VAL A 146 13.06 0.96 2.62
CA VAL A 146 11.93 0.52 3.44
C VAL A 146 10.80 0.00 2.54
N THR A 147 10.41 -1.26 2.76
CA THR A 147 9.29 -1.91 2.07
C THR A 147 8.01 -1.86 2.91
N THR A 148 6.87 -2.23 2.31
CA THR A 148 5.59 -2.35 3.03
C THR A 148 5.70 -3.30 4.21
N ILE A 149 6.39 -4.43 4.03
CA ILE A 149 6.60 -5.45 5.06
C ILE A 149 7.44 -4.92 6.23
N ASN A 150 8.46 -4.09 5.96
CA ASN A 150 9.23 -3.43 7.01
C ASN A 150 8.37 -2.43 7.79
N THR A 151 7.53 -1.66 7.10
CA THR A 151 6.61 -0.71 7.72
C THR A 151 5.54 -1.41 8.57
N THR A 152 4.90 -2.46 8.07
CA THR A 152 3.92 -3.24 8.83
C THR A 152 4.55 -3.88 10.07
N ASN A 153 5.77 -4.42 9.95
CA ASN A 153 6.49 -4.96 11.10
C ASN A 153 6.92 -3.88 12.11
N ALA A 154 7.23 -2.66 11.66
CA ALA A 154 7.49 -1.55 12.55
C ALA A 154 6.26 -1.17 13.38
N PHE A 155 5.08 -1.14 12.76
CA PHE A 155 3.82 -0.99 13.49
C PHE A 155 3.63 -2.12 14.52
N ALA A 156 3.80 -3.36 14.10
CA ALA A 156 3.63 -4.54 14.95
C ALA A 156 4.62 -4.57 16.14
N ASP A 157 5.86 -4.12 15.94
CA ASP A 157 6.87 -4.04 17.01
C ASP A 157 6.55 -2.98 18.06
N LEU A 158 5.95 -1.86 17.64
CA LEU A 158 5.63 -0.74 18.51
C LEU A 158 4.23 -0.87 19.16
N ALA A 159 3.39 -1.75 18.64
CA ALA A 159 2.04 -1.97 19.13
C ALA A 159 2.04 -2.54 20.55
N ASN A 160 1.51 -1.79 21.51
CA ASN A 160 1.51 -2.14 22.93
C ASN A 160 0.11 -2.08 23.58
N ASN A 161 -0.87 -1.47 22.93
CA ASN A 161 -2.22 -1.27 23.46
C ASN A 161 -3.30 -1.57 22.42
N PHE A 162 -4.02 -2.68 22.59
CA PHE A 162 -5.04 -3.14 21.65
C PHE A 162 -6.46 -2.80 22.10
N SER A 163 -6.61 -1.94 23.12
CA SER A 163 -7.92 -1.57 23.64
C SER A 163 -8.58 -0.56 22.72
N TYR A 164 -9.75 -0.90 22.18
CA TYR A 164 -10.55 0.04 21.41
C TYR A 164 -11.08 1.17 22.30
N ARG A 165 -10.94 2.41 21.82
CA ARG A 165 -11.60 3.59 22.35
C ARG A 165 -12.06 4.45 21.17
N PRO A 166 -13.29 4.97 21.18
CA PRO A 166 -13.69 5.96 20.19
C PRO A 166 -12.85 7.22 20.39
N LEU A 167 -12.29 7.74 19.31
CA LEU A 167 -11.48 8.95 19.33
C LEU A 167 -12.13 9.99 18.44
N HIS A 168 -11.98 11.27 18.80
CA HIS A 168 -12.48 12.32 17.94
C HIS A 168 -11.60 12.42 16.69
N GLU A 169 -12.18 12.12 15.53
CA GLU A 169 -11.50 12.27 14.25
C GLU A 169 -11.32 13.74 13.89
N ASN A 170 -10.15 14.07 13.35
CA ASN A 170 -9.85 15.38 12.79
C ASN A 170 -9.07 15.17 11.48
N PRO A 171 -9.73 14.60 10.45
CA PRO A 171 -9.06 14.29 9.20
C PRO A 171 -8.59 15.60 8.51
N PRO A 172 -7.40 15.61 7.92
CA PRO A 172 -6.96 16.73 7.09
C PRO A 172 -7.83 16.86 5.84
N GLN A 173 -7.68 17.98 5.12
CA GLN A 173 -8.29 18.12 3.80
C GLN A 173 -7.64 17.14 2.80
N PRO A 174 -8.42 16.36 2.04
CA PRO A 174 -7.89 15.49 0.99
C PRO A 174 -7.02 16.28 0.01
N LYS A 175 -5.97 15.63 -0.50
CA LYS A 175 -5.08 16.16 -1.54
C LYS A 175 -5.01 15.16 -2.70
N GLU A 176 -4.84 15.66 -3.92
CA GLU A 176 -4.56 14.81 -5.07
C GLU A 176 -3.24 14.06 -4.84
N LEU A 177 -3.25 12.74 -5.01
CA LEU A 177 -2.07 11.91 -4.76
C LEU A 177 -1.01 12.15 -5.83
N ALA A 178 0.22 12.44 -5.38
CA ALA A 178 1.39 12.50 -6.26
C ALA A 178 1.80 11.12 -6.83
N MET A 179 1.20 10.02 -6.36
CA MET A 179 1.52 8.64 -6.76
C MET A 179 0.31 7.85 -7.28
N SER A 180 0.55 6.98 -8.27
CA SER A 180 -0.46 6.06 -8.78
C SER A 180 -0.33 4.76 -8.01
N HIS A 181 -1.35 4.44 -7.21
CA HIS A 181 -1.42 3.16 -6.50
C HIS A 181 -1.34 1.96 -7.48
N ALA A 182 -1.87 2.10 -8.71
CA ALA A 182 -1.86 1.04 -9.71
C ALA A 182 -0.54 0.93 -10.51
N ALA A 183 0.21 2.02 -10.69
CA ALA A 183 1.47 2.03 -11.44
C ALA A 183 2.72 2.00 -10.56
N ALA A 184 2.58 2.13 -9.23
CA ALA A 184 3.69 2.21 -8.29
C ALA A 184 4.74 1.09 -8.46
N CYS A 185 4.31 -0.16 -8.70
CA CYS A 185 5.22 -1.28 -8.95
C CYS A 185 5.97 -1.17 -10.30
N LEU A 186 5.38 -0.53 -11.32
CA LEU A 186 6.03 -0.29 -12.61
C LEU A 186 7.10 0.80 -12.54
N LEU A 187 7.03 1.65 -11.52
CA LEU A 187 7.94 2.78 -11.30
C LEU A 187 9.05 2.47 -10.29
N CYS A 188 9.06 1.25 -9.75
CA CYS A 188 10.02 0.87 -8.73
C CYS A 188 11.41 0.60 -9.34
N ASN A 189 12.46 0.95 -8.60
CA ASN A 189 13.82 0.60 -8.97
C ASN A 189 13.97 -0.94 -8.99
N PRO A 190 14.43 -1.56 -10.10
CA PRO A 190 14.51 -3.01 -10.21
C PRO A 190 15.35 -3.70 -9.12
N ASP A 191 16.46 -3.10 -8.70
CA ASP A 191 17.32 -3.70 -7.68
C ASP A 191 16.66 -3.69 -6.31
N PHE A 192 15.96 -2.61 -5.97
CA PHE A 192 15.20 -2.51 -4.73
C PHE A 192 13.98 -3.45 -4.76
N ALA A 193 13.27 -3.49 -5.88
CA ALA A 193 12.09 -4.32 -6.04
C ALA A 193 12.39 -5.82 -5.95
N LYS A 194 13.58 -6.28 -6.39
CA LYS A 194 14.06 -7.66 -6.15
C LYS A 194 14.18 -7.99 -4.66
N GLN A 195 14.66 -7.05 -3.85
CA GLN A 195 14.76 -7.25 -2.40
C GLN A 195 13.38 -7.32 -1.74
N CYS A 196 12.45 -6.46 -2.18
CA CYS A 196 11.05 -6.51 -1.76
C CYS A 196 10.40 -7.86 -2.11
N GLU A 197 10.63 -8.37 -3.32
CA GLU A 197 10.05 -9.64 -3.77
C GLU A 197 10.41 -10.84 -2.87
N VAL A 198 11.62 -10.87 -2.32
CA VAL A 198 12.03 -11.92 -1.37
C VAL A 198 11.13 -11.93 -0.12
N GLN A 199 10.77 -10.75 0.37
CA GLN A 199 9.87 -10.63 1.52
C GLN A 199 8.43 -10.98 1.13
N VAL A 200 7.97 -10.54 -0.05
CA VAL A 200 6.63 -10.84 -0.59
C VAL A 200 6.40 -12.35 -0.76
N ILE A 201 7.43 -13.12 -1.12
CA ILE A 201 7.32 -14.59 -1.17
C ILE A 201 6.90 -15.17 0.19
N LYS A 202 7.47 -14.65 1.29
CA LYS A 202 7.12 -15.10 2.65
C LYS A 202 5.71 -14.68 3.03
N GLU A 203 5.32 -13.44 2.74
CA GLU A 203 3.98 -12.91 2.96
C GLU A 203 2.91 -13.79 2.31
N PHE A 204 3.05 -14.08 1.00
CA PHE A 204 2.09 -14.91 0.28
C PHE A 204 1.98 -16.34 0.83
N ALA A 205 3.06 -16.89 1.40
CA ALA A 205 3.03 -18.19 2.05
C ALA A 205 2.23 -18.21 3.36
N LEU A 206 2.02 -17.04 3.99
CA LEU A 206 1.35 -16.89 5.29
C LEU A 206 -0.11 -16.42 5.16
N ALA A 207 -0.54 -15.97 3.97
CA ALA A 207 -1.89 -15.47 3.73
C ALA A 207 -3.01 -16.45 4.13
N ASP A 208 -2.80 -17.76 3.92
CA ASP A 208 -3.79 -18.78 4.29
C ASP A 208 -3.89 -18.99 5.81
N THR A 209 -2.82 -18.73 6.57
CA THR A 209 -2.89 -18.70 8.04
C THR A 209 -3.79 -17.56 8.48
N VAL A 210 -3.56 -16.33 8.00
CA VAL A 210 -4.40 -15.16 8.32
C VAL A 210 -5.88 -15.42 7.99
N LYS A 211 -6.19 -16.01 6.82
CA LYS A 211 -7.57 -16.33 6.43
C LYS A 211 -8.28 -17.26 7.43
N LYS A 212 -7.56 -18.13 8.15
CA LYS A 212 -8.15 -18.96 9.20
C LYS A 212 -8.62 -18.13 10.40
N HIS A 213 -7.84 -17.14 10.83
CA HIS A 213 -8.20 -16.21 11.92
C HIS A 213 -9.37 -15.29 11.55
N LEU A 214 -9.56 -15.02 10.25
CA LEU A 214 -10.65 -14.21 9.72
C LEU A 214 -11.93 -15.02 9.40
N LYS A 215 -11.91 -16.34 9.55
CA LYS A 215 -13.07 -17.17 9.22
C LYS A 215 -14.27 -16.84 10.10
N GLY A 216 -15.39 -16.47 9.48
CA GLY A 216 -16.62 -16.11 10.18
C GLY A 216 -16.64 -14.67 10.73
N ARG A 217 -15.62 -13.86 10.41
CA ARG A 217 -15.58 -12.44 10.74
C ARG A 217 -16.22 -11.56 9.64
N VAL A 218 -16.15 -10.24 9.82
CA VAL A 218 -16.63 -9.27 8.81
C VAL A 218 -15.83 -9.36 7.52
N LEU A 219 -16.15 -8.54 6.52
CA LEU A 219 -15.39 -8.52 5.27
C LEU A 219 -14.00 -7.92 5.49
N TRP A 220 -12.98 -8.50 4.86
CA TRP A 220 -11.60 -8.00 4.85
C TRP A 220 -11.11 -7.87 3.42
N CYS A 221 -10.47 -6.74 3.07
CA CYS A 221 -9.89 -6.57 1.75
C CYS A 221 -8.64 -7.45 1.60
N ALA A 222 -8.29 -7.84 0.36
CA ALA A 222 -7.14 -8.71 0.14
C ALA A 222 -5.80 -8.09 0.59
N HIS A 223 -5.67 -6.76 0.52
CA HIS A 223 -4.46 -6.05 0.99
C HIS A 223 -4.32 -6.08 2.51
N THR A 224 -5.41 -6.07 3.28
CA THR A 224 -5.33 -6.16 4.74
C THR A 224 -5.00 -7.58 5.21
N ILE A 225 -5.46 -8.61 4.48
CA ILE A 225 -5.04 -10.00 4.70
C ILE A 225 -3.53 -10.13 4.52
N GLN A 226 -2.99 -9.52 3.47
CA GLN A 226 -1.56 -9.50 3.19
C GLN A 226 -0.77 -8.73 4.25
N ALA A 227 -1.21 -7.53 4.64
CA ALA A 227 -0.57 -6.79 5.72
C ALA A 227 -0.58 -7.57 7.05
N LEU A 228 -1.65 -8.29 7.38
CA LEU A 228 -1.65 -9.18 8.54
C LEU A 228 -0.67 -10.37 8.37
N ALA A 229 -0.43 -10.83 7.15
CA ALA A 229 0.57 -11.87 6.88
C ALA A 229 1.99 -11.35 7.11
N ASP A 230 2.25 -10.06 6.84
CA ASP A 230 3.53 -9.41 7.15
C ASP A 230 3.88 -9.52 8.64
N VAL A 231 2.87 -9.39 9.53
CA VAL A 231 3.02 -9.48 10.99
C VAL A 231 3.49 -10.86 11.44
N LEU A 232 3.15 -11.91 10.67
CA LEU A 232 3.54 -13.29 10.94
C LEU A 232 4.97 -13.62 10.49
N ILE A 233 5.56 -12.81 9.60
CA ILE A 233 6.89 -13.08 9.04
C ILE A 233 7.94 -13.05 10.15
N ASP A 234 8.63 -14.17 10.33
CA ASP A 234 9.76 -14.33 11.25
C ASP A 234 9.41 -13.89 12.72
N ARG A 235 8.14 -13.98 13.14
CA ARG A 235 7.65 -13.54 14.46
C ARG A 235 6.98 -14.68 15.24
N GLU A 236 7.58 -15.09 16.37
CA GLU A 236 7.07 -16.18 17.21
C GLU A 236 5.66 -15.92 17.78
N ASN A 237 5.39 -14.69 18.21
CA ASN A 237 4.09 -14.28 18.75
C ASN A 237 3.15 -13.67 17.69
N GLY A 238 3.40 -13.94 16.40
CA GLY A 238 2.65 -13.32 15.29
C GLY A 238 1.16 -13.61 15.33
N GLU A 239 0.76 -14.86 15.55
CA GLU A 239 -0.67 -15.25 15.58
C GLU A 239 -1.42 -14.58 16.75
N GLU A 240 -0.81 -14.56 17.95
CA GLU A 240 -1.38 -13.86 19.11
C GLU A 240 -1.54 -12.35 18.84
N LEU A 241 -0.57 -11.76 18.13
CA LEU A 241 -0.59 -10.34 17.80
C LEU A 241 -1.70 -10.01 16.79
N ILE A 242 -1.86 -10.78 15.72
CA ILE A 242 -2.97 -10.55 14.76
C ILE A 242 -4.33 -10.76 15.42
N ASP A 243 -4.47 -11.70 16.36
CA ASP A 243 -5.72 -11.91 17.12
C ASP A 243 -6.12 -10.70 17.97
N LYS A 244 -5.15 -9.86 18.36
CA LYS A 244 -5.40 -8.57 19.03
C LYS A 244 -5.65 -7.42 18.05
N ILE A 245 -4.98 -7.41 16.91
CA ILE A 245 -5.14 -6.37 15.88
C ILE A 245 -6.50 -6.46 15.18
N ILE A 246 -6.94 -7.68 14.84
CA ILE A 246 -8.16 -7.93 14.06
C ILE A 246 -9.39 -7.27 14.71
N PRO A 247 -9.73 -7.52 16.00
CA PRO A 247 -10.87 -6.87 16.63
C PRO A 247 -10.78 -5.34 16.64
N LEU A 248 -9.58 -4.77 16.82
CA LEU A 248 -9.39 -3.32 16.84
C LEU A 248 -9.71 -2.70 15.47
N ALA A 249 -9.18 -3.30 14.39
CA ALA A 249 -9.46 -2.84 13.03
C ALA A 249 -10.95 -2.99 12.66
N GLU A 250 -11.63 -4.03 13.13
CA GLU A 250 -13.07 -4.21 12.93
C GLU A 250 -13.90 -3.13 13.63
N GLN A 251 -13.51 -2.72 14.85
CA GLN A 251 -14.17 -1.61 15.53
C GLN A 251 -13.97 -0.28 14.80
N ILE A 252 -12.77 -0.03 14.27
CA ILE A 252 -12.48 1.20 13.51
C ILE A 252 -13.26 1.22 12.19
N ALA A 253 -13.30 0.11 11.46
CA ALA A 253 -14.13 -0.01 10.27
C ALA A 253 -15.62 0.27 10.57
N LYS A 254 -16.12 -0.26 11.69
CA LYS A 254 -17.48 0.00 12.15
C LYS A 254 -17.71 1.46 12.54
N GLU A 255 -16.77 2.09 13.25
CA GLU A 255 -16.78 3.51 13.61
C GLU A 255 -16.94 4.40 12.36
N LYS A 256 -16.22 4.07 11.29
CA LYS A 256 -16.25 4.78 10.00
C LYS A 256 -17.43 4.39 9.09
N GLY A 257 -18.29 3.47 9.51
CA GLY A 257 -19.42 2.99 8.71
C GLY A 257 -19.00 2.17 7.48
N HIS A 258 -17.79 1.60 7.48
CA HIS A 258 -17.32 0.76 6.39
C HIS A 258 -17.97 -0.63 6.44
N PRO A 259 -18.21 -1.29 5.29
CA PRO A 259 -18.81 -2.63 5.23
C PRO A 259 -17.87 -3.76 5.72
N GLY A 260 -16.63 -3.40 6.09
CA GLY A 260 -15.57 -4.28 6.57
C GLY A 260 -14.23 -3.55 6.55
N VAL A 261 -13.15 -4.24 6.83
CA VAL A 261 -11.83 -3.64 7.04
C VAL A 261 -11.11 -3.39 5.70
N ILE A 262 -10.81 -2.12 5.43
CA ILE A 262 -9.91 -1.68 4.34
C ILE A 262 -8.52 -1.32 4.88
N THR A 263 -7.56 -1.07 3.98
CA THR A 263 -6.17 -0.74 4.33
C THR A 263 -6.07 0.42 5.32
N ARG A 264 -6.86 1.48 5.11
CA ARG A 264 -6.91 2.66 5.99
C ARG A 264 -7.26 2.27 7.44
N ASP A 265 -8.30 1.45 7.62
CA ASP A 265 -8.77 1.03 8.95
C ASP A 265 -7.72 0.22 9.71
N LEU A 266 -7.07 -0.72 9.02
CA LEU A 266 -6.02 -1.57 9.61
C LEU A 266 -4.84 -0.72 10.09
N PHE A 267 -4.37 0.23 9.27
CA PHE A 267 -3.21 1.03 9.65
C PHE A 267 -3.53 2.11 10.67
N ILE A 268 -4.77 2.62 10.71
CA ILE A 268 -5.23 3.43 11.85
C ILE A 268 -5.27 2.58 13.12
N ALA A 269 -5.76 1.34 13.06
CA ALA A 269 -5.75 0.42 14.23
C ALA A 269 -4.34 0.19 14.76
N LEU A 270 -3.40 -0.12 13.86
CA LEU A 270 -2.00 -0.29 14.19
C LEU A 270 -1.40 1.00 14.77
N GLY A 271 -1.64 2.16 14.17
CA GLY A 271 -1.16 3.43 14.69
C GLY A 271 -1.73 3.78 16.06
N ARG A 272 -3.04 3.58 16.27
CA ARG A 272 -3.71 3.79 17.58
C ARG A 272 -3.20 2.83 18.66
N SER A 273 -2.60 1.70 18.27
CA SER A 273 -2.01 0.74 19.20
C SER A 273 -0.63 1.11 19.73
N ILE A 274 -0.04 2.20 19.22
CA ILE A 274 1.25 2.75 19.63
C ILE A 274 0.97 3.98 20.51
N ASN A 275 0.69 3.74 21.79
CA ASN A 275 0.44 4.80 22.78
C ASN A 275 1.25 4.59 24.06
#